data_AF-B0L911-F1
#
_entry.id   AF-B0L911-F1
#
_cell.length_a   1.000
_cell.length_b   1.000
_cell.length_c   1.000
_cell.angle_alpha   90.00
_cell.angle_beta   90.00
_cell.angle_gamma   90.00
#
_symmetry.space_group_name_H-M   'P 1'
#
loop_
_entity.id
_entity.type
_entity.pdbx_description
1 polymer ?
#
loop_
_entity_poly.entity_id
_entity_poly.type
_entity_poly.pdbx_seq_one_letter_code
_entity_poly.pdbx_strand_id
1 'polypeptide(L)'
;IGGGNMAEAIIKGLLAGGVPAADLAVSEPSEQRRNVLSGRYGIQVTGDNAALCEMSDTIILAVKPQVATQALTGIGHGTANKLFISIMAGVKSAAIEGILGSNARVVRVMPNTPALVLAGASAISRGYHATDEDLTLTRRIFDLVG
;
A
#
# COMPACT_ATOMS: atom_id res chain seq x y z
N ILE A 1 -3.58 -1.51 -2.41
CA ILE A 1 -3.92 -2.77 -3.12
C ILE A 1 -3.77 -3.94 -2.17
N GLY A 2 -4.83 -4.74 -2.00
CA GLY A 2 -4.92 -5.79 -0.98
C GLY A 2 -5.52 -5.23 0.30
N GLY A 3 -6.54 -5.92 0.81
CA GLY A 3 -7.31 -5.55 2.00
C GLY A 3 -7.14 -6.53 3.16
N GLY A 4 -6.02 -7.25 3.23
CA GLY A 4 -5.74 -8.21 4.29
C GLY A 4 -5.51 -7.57 5.66
N ASN A 5 -5.09 -8.38 6.64
CA ASN A 5 -4.91 -7.94 8.03
C ASN A 5 -3.92 -6.78 8.16
N MET A 6 -2.78 -6.82 7.46
CA MET A 6 -1.77 -5.76 7.55
C MET A 6 -2.26 -4.45 6.89
N ALA A 7 -3.01 -4.55 5.78
CA ALA A 7 -3.64 -3.37 5.20
C ALA A 7 -4.66 -2.75 6.17
N GLU A 8 -5.47 -3.58 6.83
CA GLU A 8 -6.41 -3.12 7.87
C GLU A 8 -5.70 -2.47 9.07
N ALA A 9 -4.53 -2.98 9.49
CA ALA A 9 -3.70 -2.34 10.52
C ALA A 9 -3.29 -0.91 10.11
N ILE A 10 -2.81 -0.77 8.88
CA ILE A 10 -2.37 0.52 8.33
C ILE A 10 -3.55 1.49 8.20
N ILE A 11 -4.71 1.01 7.73
CA ILE A 11 -5.94 1.82 7.65
C ILE A 11 -6.33 2.33 9.04
N LYS A 12 -6.32 1.46 10.07
CA LYS A 12 -6.59 1.89 11.46
C LYS A 12 -5.60 2.95 11.93
N GLY A 13 -4.31 2.77 11.69
CA GLY A 13 -3.28 3.73 12.06
C GLY A 13 -3.47 5.08 11.37
N LEU A 14 -3.73 5.07 10.06
CA LEU A 14 -3.99 6.29 9.27
C LEU A 14 -5.22 7.05 9.79
N LEU A 15 -6.33 6.36 10.03
CA LEU A 15 -7.54 6.97 10.56
C LEU A 15 -7.33 7.53 11.98
N ALA A 16 -6.65 6.77 12.85
CA ALA A 16 -6.30 7.23 14.19
C ALA A 16 -5.34 8.43 14.17
N GLY A 17 -4.47 8.51 13.16
CA GLY A 17 -3.58 9.64 12.87
C GLY A 17 -4.28 10.85 12.23
N GLY A 18 -5.59 10.79 12.01
CA GLY A 18 -6.40 11.90 11.49
C GLY A 18 -6.49 11.99 9.97
N VAL A 19 -6.05 10.97 9.23
CA VAL A 19 -6.26 10.91 7.77
C VAL A 19 -7.76 10.72 7.50
N PRO A 20 -8.39 11.57 6.68
CA PRO A 20 -9.80 11.42 6.34
C PRO A 20 -10.09 10.08 5.65
N ALA A 21 -11.19 9.42 6.02
CA ALA A 21 -11.60 8.18 5.36
C ALA A 21 -11.87 8.36 3.85
N ALA A 22 -12.26 9.56 3.43
CA ALA A 22 -12.47 9.93 2.03
C ALA A 22 -11.18 9.90 1.20
N ASP A 23 -10.01 10.05 1.84
CA ASP A 23 -8.70 10.01 1.18
C ASP A 23 -8.10 8.59 1.17
N LEU A 24 -8.84 7.60 1.69
CA LEU A 24 -8.42 6.21 1.75
C LEU A 24 -9.28 5.33 0.84
N ALA A 25 -8.61 4.48 0.08
CA ALA A 25 -9.24 3.50 -0.78
C ALA A 25 -8.54 2.14 -0.69
N VAL A 26 -9.31 1.06 -0.83
CA VAL A 26 -8.79 -0.32 -0.89
C VAL A 26 -9.31 -1.06 -2.11
N SER A 27 -8.38 -1.63 -2.87
CA SER A 27 -8.71 -2.67 -3.85
C SER A 27 -8.61 -4.05 -3.19
N GLU A 28 -9.70 -4.82 -3.23
CA GLU A 28 -9.78 -6.19 -2.70
C GLU A 28 -10.69 -7.04 -3.61
N PRO A 29 -10.25 -8.21 -4.14
CA PRO A 29 -11.07 -9.09 -4.98
C PRO A 29 -12.37 -9.64 -4.32
N SER A 30 -12.35 -10.00 -3.04
CA SER A 30 -13.47 -10.47 -2.22
C SER A 30 -14.42 -9.34 -1.85
N GLU A 31 -15.65 -9.43 -2.38
CA GLU A 31 -16.74 -8.50 -2.05
C GLU A 31 -17.07 -8.47 -0.55
N GLN A 32 -17.10 -9.63 0.09
CA GLN A 32 -17.34 -9.74 1.52
C GLN A 32 -16.31 -8.92 2.32
N ARG A 33 -15.04 -8.98 1.89
CA ARG A 33 -13.98 -8.22 2.55
C ARG A 33 -14.10 -6.72 2.28
N ARG A 34 -14.49 -6.31 1.07
CA ARG A 34 -14.80 -4.91 0.74
C ARG A 34 -15.92 -4.36 1.63
N ASN A 35 -16.99 -5.12 1.81
CA ASN A 35 -18.12 -4.71 2.66
C ASN A 35 -17.71 -4.52 4.13
N VAL A 36 -16.85 -5.41 4.65
CA VAL A 36 -16.29 -5.25 6.01
C VAL A 36 -15.45 -3.98 6.11
N LEU A 37 -14.56 -3.72 5.15
CA LEU A 37 -13.66 -2.56 5.18
C LEU A 37 -14.44 -1.25 5.05
N SER A 38 -15.35 -1.16 4.09
CA SER A 38 -16.17 0.04 3.88
C SER A 38 -17.14 0.27 5.05
N GLY A 39 -17.85 -0.76 5.51
CA GLY A 39 -18.79 -0.63 6.63
C GLY A 39 -18.14 -0.29 7.96
N ARG A 40 -16.93 -0.80 8.22
CA ARG A 40 -16.22 -0.56 9.48
C ARG A 40 -15.47 0.77 9.52
N TYR A 41 -14.90 1.19 8.39
CA TYR A 41 -13.96 2.32 8.33
C TYR A 41 -14.46 3.51 7.52
N GLY A 42 -15.58 3.38 6.80
CA GLY A 42 -16.13 4.44 5.95
C GLY A 42 -15.25 4.77 4.74
N ILE A 43 -14.33 3.88 4.37
CA ILE A 43 -13.38 4.09 3.25
C ILE A 43 -13.98 3.64 1.92
N GLN A 44 -13.40 4.16 0.83
CA GLN A 44 -13.73 3.71 -0.51
C GLN A 44 -13.17 2.30 -0.76
N VAL A 45 -13.91 1.47 -1.51
CA VAL A 45 -13.50 0.11 -1.85
C VAL A 45 -13.78 -0.19 -3.30
N THR A 46 -12.91 -0.97 -3.94
CA THR A 46 -13.04 -1.39 -5.33
C THR A 46 -12.52 -2.81 -5.52
N GLY A 47 -12.96 -3.50 -6.57
CA GLY A 47 -12.36 -4.76 -7.03
C GLY A 47 -11.28 -4.56 -8.10
N ASP A 48 -11.06 -3.31 -8.52
CA ASP A 48 -10.20 -2.95 -9.65
C ASP A 48 -8.92 -2.23 -9.16
N ASN A 49 -7.78 -2.87 -9.42
CA ASN A 49 -6.48 -2.31 -9.06
C ASN A 49 -6.09 -1.09 -9.92
N ALA A 50 -6.48 -1.07 -11.19
CA ALA A 50 -6.17 0.03 -12.10
C ALA A 50 -6.92 1.30 -11.68
N ALA A 51 -8.23 1.18 -11.44
CA ALA A 51 -9.05 2.28 -10.93
C ALA A 51 -8.51 2.85 -9.61
N LEU A 52 -8.12 1.98 -8.65
CA LEU A 52 -7.48 2.41 -7.40
C LEU A 52 -6.20 3.21 -7.67
N CYS A 53 -5.35 2.72 -8.57
CA CYS A 53 -4.08 3.37 -8.88
C CYS A 53 -4.26 4.72 -9.58
N GLU A 54 -5.23 4.86 -10.48
CA GLU A 54 -5.52 6.11 -11.15
C GLU A 54 -5.85 7.22 -10.15
N MET A 55 -6.72 6.93 -9.17
CA MET A 55 -7.18 7.91 -8.17
C MET A 55 -6.26 8.12 -6.97
N SER A 56 -5.15 7.38 -6.86
CA SER A 56 -4.25 7.44 -5.69
C SER A 56 -2.88 8.01 -6.04
N ASP A 57 -2.32 8.88 -5.20
CA ASP A 57 -0.94 9.37 -5.36
C ASP A 57 0.10 8.45 -4.70
N THR A 58 -0.30 7.82 -3.59
CA THR A 58 0.51 6.85 -2.83
C THR A 58 -0.24 5.52 -2.73
N ILE A 59 0.41 4.44 -3.16
CA ILE A 59 -0.19 3.12 -3.27
C ILE A 59 0.58 2.13 -2.41
N ILE A 60 -0.10 1.57 -1.42
CA ILE A 60 0.47 0.49 -0.59
C ILE A 60 0.16 -0.87 -1.25
N LEU A 61 1.21 -1.63 -1.57
CA LEU A 61 1.13 -2.99 -2.11
C LEU A 61 1.10 -4.00 -0.95
N ALA A 62 -0.11 -4.37 -0.54
CA ALA A 62 -0.42 -5.22 0.61
C ALA A 62 -1.00 -6.59 0.19
N VAL A 63 -0.50 -7.15 -0.90
CA VAL A 63 -0.86 -8.48 -1.40
C VAL A 63 0.19 -9.51 -1.03
N LYS A 64 -0.14 -10.80 -1.21
CA LYS A 64 0.86 -11.85 -1.03
C LYS A 64 1.88 -11.83 -2.18
N PRO A 65 3.18 -12.12 -1.94
CA PRO A 65 4.20 -12.14 -2.98
C PRO A 65 3.84 -13.00 -4.20
N GLN A 66 3.15 -14.12 -3.98
CA GLN A 66 2.76 -15.07 -5.02
C GLN A 66 1.80 -14.48 -6.06
N VAL A 67 1.02 -13.46 -5.67
CA VAL A 67 0.05 -12.81 -6.56
C VAL A 67 0.50 -11.42 -7.00
N ALA A 68 1.73 -11.01 -6.65
CA ALA A 68 2.23 -9.67 -6.92
C ALA A 68 2.22 -9.34 -8.42
N THR A 69 2.73 -10.24 -9.26
CA THR A 69 2.74 -10.05 -10.72
C THR A 69 1.32 -9.87 -11.24
N GLN A 70 0.40 -10.79 -10.93
CA GLN A 70 -0.99 -10.71 -11.37
C GLN A 70 -1.68 -9.43 -10.89
N ALA A 71 -1.44 -9.04 -9.63
CA ALA A 71 -2.05 -7.84 -9.06
C ALA A 71 -1.54 -6.55 -9.72
N LEU A 72 -0.29 -6.52 -10.16
CA LEU A 72 0.35 -5.35 -10.76
C LEU A 72 0.22 -5.28 -12.28
N THR A 73 -0.07 -6.42 -12.94
CA THR A 73 -0.39 -6.45 -14.37
C THR A 73 -1.58 -5.54 -14.67
N GLY A 74 -1.44 -4.67 -15.67
CA GLY A 74 -2.48 -3.72 -16.09
C GLY A 74 -2.47 -2.37 -15.36
N ILE A 75 -1.67 -2.22 -14.29
CA ILE A 75 -1.51 -0.93 -13.59
C ILE A 75 -0.49 -0.01 -14.28
N GLY A 76 0.43 -0.60 -15.06
CA GLY A 76 1.65 0.04 -15.57
C GLY A 76 1.47 1.37 -16.32
N HIS A 77 0.32 1.63 -16.93
CA HIS A 77 0.08 2.88 -17.67
C HIS A 77 -0.19 4.08 -16.77
N GLY A 78 -0.57 3.87 -15.51
CA GLY A 78 -0.90 4.93 -14.55
C GLY A 78 0.18 5.19 -13.50
N THR A 79 1.39 4.64 -13.63
CA THR A 79 2.40 4.62 -12.53
C THR A 79 3.28 5.86 -12.46
N ALA A 80 3.26 6.71 -13.49
CA ALA A 80 4.11 7.90 -13.55
C ALA A 80 3.85 8.84 -12.37
N ASN A 81 4.93 9.31 -11.74
CA ASN A 81 4.92 10.23 -10.59
C ASN A 81 4.22 9.72 -9.32
N LYS A 82 3.79 8.45 -9.26
CA LYS A 82 3.17 7.87 -8.06
C LYS A 82 4.22 7.20 -7.16
N LEU A 83 3.92 7.15 -5.86
CA LEU A 83 4.73 6.44 -4.86
C LEU A 83 4.12 5.06 -4.59
N PHE A 84 4.91 4.01 -4.74
CA PHE A 84 4.53 2.64 -4.42
C PHE A 84 5.26 2.17 -3.18
N ILE A 85 4.50 1.92 -2.10
CA ILE A 85 5.04 1.39 -0.85
C ILE A 85 4.73 -0.11 -0.78
N SER A 86 5.74 -0.96 -0.81
CA SER A 86 5.55 -2.41 -0.78
C SER A 86 5.77 -2.97 0.61
N ILE A 87 4.77 -3.69 1.14
CA ILE A 87 4.88 -4.48 2.35
C ILE A 87 5.02 -5.98 2.09
N MET A 88 5.29 -6.35 0.83
CA MET A 88 5.39 -7.75 0.41
C MET A 88 6.72 -8.36 0.87
N ALA A 89 6.63 -9.41 1.68
CA ALA A 89 7.79 -10.16 2.14
C ALA A 89 8.59 -10.75 0.96
N GLY A 90 9.92 -10.60 0.97
CA GLY A 90 10.81 -11.25 0.00
C GLY A 90 10.80 -10.68 -1.43
N VAL A 91 9.97 -9.69 -1.76
CA VAL A 91 9.94 -9.09 -3.11
C VAL A 91 10.88 -7.89 -3.16
N LYS A 92 11.93 -7.95 -3.98
CA LYS A 92 12.93 -6.86 -4.13
C LYS A 92 12.34 -5.64 -4.86
N SER A 93 12.84 -4.43 -4.56
CA SER A 93 12.37 -3.19 -5.19
C SER A 93 12.52 -3.26 -6.72
N ALA A 94 13.68 -3.73 -7.20
CA ALA A 94 13.96 -3.93 -8.62
C ALA A 94 12.94 -4.83 -9.34
N ALA A 95 12.39 -5.85 -8.65
CA ALA A 95 11.37 -6.71 -9.23
C ALA A 95 10.03 -5.97 -9.40
N ILE A 96 9.70 -5.10 -8.45
CA ILE A 96 8.47 -4.27 -8.49
C ILE A 96 8.61 -3.19 -9.56
N GLU A 97 9.76 -2.51 -9.59
CA GLU A 97 10.10 -1.50 -10.60
C GLU A 97 10.06 -2.11 -12.02
N GLY A 98 10.57 -3.33 -12.19
CA GLY A 98 10.50 -4.05 -13.47
C GLY A 98 9.07 -4.35 -13.95
N ILE A 99 8.10 -4.49 -13.04
CA ILE A 99 6.68 -4.71 -13.39
C ILE A 99 5.96 -3.39 -13.66
N LEU A 100 6.19 -2.39 -12.80
CA LEU A 100 5.50 -1.10 -12.86
C LEU A 100 6.04 -0.15 -13.94
N GLY A 101 7.25 -0.41 -14.43
CA GLY A 101 7.97 0.44 -15.37
C GLY A 101 9.07 1.28 -14.69
N SER A 102 10.05 1.68 -15.50
CA SER A 102 11.35 2.25 -15.08
C SER A 102 11.30 3.64 -14.43
N ASN A 103 10.14 4.18 -14.07
CA ASN A 103 10.01 5.47 -13.40
C ASN A 103 9.17 5.37 -12.11
N ALA A 104 8.76 4.16 -11.71
CA ALA A 104 7.97 3.95 -10.50
C ALA A 104 8.83 4.22 -9.25
N ARG A 105 8.38 5.13 -8.39
CA ARG A 105 9.04 5.42 -7.11
C ARG A 105 8.64 4.34 -6.12
N VAL A 106 9.54 3.42 -5.80
CA VAL A 106 9.25 2.28 -4.91
C VAL A 106 9.95 2.45 -3.57
N VAL A 107 9.23 2.30 -2.47
CA VAL A 107 9.80 2.14 -1.13
C VAL A 107 9.34 0.79 -0.56
N ARG A 108 10.27 -0.02 -0.07
CA ARG A 108 9.93 -1.27 0.62
C ARG A 108 9.84 -1.01 2.11
N VAL A 109 8.83 -1.59 2.72
CA VAL A 109 8.64 -1.60 4.15
C VAL A 109 8.40 -3.03 4.62
N MET A 110 9.04 -3.42 5.71
CA MET A 110 8.78 -4.71 6.34
C MET A 110 8.22 -4.47 7.74
N PRO A 111 6.89 -4.31 7.88
CA PRO A 111 6.25 -4.23 9.18
C PRO A 111 6.16 -5.63 9.82
N ASN A 112 5.83 -5.67 11.11
CA ASN A 112 5.60 -6.90 11.86
C ASN A 112 4.17 -6.97 12.42
N THR A 113 3.75 -8.15 12.90
CA THR A 113 2.39 -8.41 13.41
C THR A 113 1.90 -7.46 14.51
N PRO A 114 2.73 -6.97 15.44
CA PRO A 114 2.33 -5.95 16.42
C PRO A 114 1.73 -4.66 15.84
N ALA A 115 1.95 -4.35 14.56
CA ALA A 115 1.26 -3.25 13.89
C ALA A 115 -0.28 -3.39 13.94
N LEU A 116 -0.82 -4.60 14.06
CA LEU A 116 -2.27 -4.86 14.21
C LEU A 116 -2.88 -4.21 15.47
N VAL A 117 -2.03 -3.92 16.46
CA VAL A 117 -2.37 -3.25 17.72
C VAL A 117 -1.63 -1.92 17.88
N LEU A 118 -1.13 -1.34 16.77
CA LEU A 118 -0.43 -0.05 16.72
C LEU A 118 0.86 0.00 17.56
N ALA A 119 1.52 -1.14 17.72
CA ALA A 119 2.79 -1.28 18.44
C ALA A 119 3.85 -1.98 17.57
N GLY A 120 3.80 -1.71 16.27
CA GLY A 120 4.66 -2.27 15.25
C GLY A 120 6.12 -1.86 15.37
N ALA A 121 6.93 -2.47 14.51
CA ALA A 121 8.22 -1.95 14.10
C ALA A 121 8.37 -2.23 12.61
N SER A 122 8.92 -1.26 11.88
CA SER A 122 8.98 -1.30 10.43
C SER A 122 10.39 -0.99 9.92
N ALA A 123 10.97 -1.89 9.12
CA ALA A 123 12.20 -1.63 8.39
C ALA A 123 11.89 -0.99 7.03
N ILE A 124 12.54 0.12 6.67
CA ILE A 124 12.29 0.86 5.43
C ILE A 124 13.52 0.79 4.53
N SER A 125 13.31 0.59 3.23
CA SER A 125 14.37 0.51 2.21
C SER A 125 13.96 1.24 0.92
N ARG A 126 14.78 2.21 0.51
CA ARG A 126 14.58 3.03 -0.70
C ARG A 126 14.81 2.20 -1.97
N GLY A 127 13.91 2.31 -2.94
CA GLY A 127 14.11 1.85 -4.32
C GLY A 127 14.99 2.80 -5.13
N TYR A 128 15.17 2.52 -6.42
CA TYR A 128 16.09 3.27 -7.26
C TYR A 128 15.58 4.68 -7.58
N HIS A 129 14.27 4.82 -7.82
CA HIS A 129 13.65 6.09 -8.23
C HIS A 129 12.97 6.85 -7.09
N ALA A 130 12.91 6.28 -5.89
CA ALA A 130 12.30 6.95 -4.74
C ALA A 130 13.20 8.05 -4.18
N THR A 131 12.60 9.16 -3.73
CA THR A 131 13.32 10.31 -3.17
C THR A 131 13.40 10.26 -1.64
N ASP A 132 14.07 11.24 -1.03
CA ASP A 132 14.13 11.37 0.43
C ASP A 132 12.78 11.84 1.02
N GLU A 133 12.00 12.60 0.25
CA GLU A 133 10.63 12.96 0.58
C GLU A 133 9.74 11.71 0.60
N ASP A 134 9.92 10.78 -0.34
CA ASP A 134 9.18 9.51 -0.36
C ASP A 134 9.49 8.65 0.87
N LEU A 135 10.76 8.63 1.31
CA LEU A 135 11.15 7.97 2.56
C LEU A 135 10.53 8.64 3.78
N THR A 136 10.51 9.97 3.80
CA THR A 136 9.93 10.75 4.89
C THR A 136 8.43 10.51 5.01
N LEU A 137 7.71 10.53 3.89
CA LEU A 137 6.28 10.22 3.84
C LEU A 137 6.03 8.77 4.27
N THR A 138 6.80 7.81 3.74
CA THR A 138 6.69 6.41 4.11
C THR A 138 6.88 6.24 5.62
N ARG A 139 7.93 6.84 6.20
CA ARG A 139 8.16 6.79 7.64
C ARG A 139 6.97 7.32 8.43
N ARG A 140 6.44 8.50 8.06
CA ARG A 140 5.26 9.08 8.74
C ARG A 140 4.05 8.15 8.71
N ILE A 141 3.82 7.43 7.60
CA ILE A 141 2.72 6.46 7.50
C ILE A 141 2.94 5.30 8.49
N PHE A 142 4.15 4.76 8.57
CA PHE A 142 4.43 3.59 9.41
C PHE A 142 4.63 3.94 10.89
N ASP A 143 5.05 5.16 11.23
CA ASP A 143 5.07 5.66 12.61
C ASP A 143 3.65 5.62 13.25
N LEU A 144 2.58 5.70 12.45
CA LEU A 144 1.19 5.60 12.93
C LEU A 144 0.76 4.17 13.30
N VAL A 145 1.56 3.16 12.93
CA VAL A 145 1.33 1.76 13.32
C VAL A 145 2.44 1.19 14.20
N GLY A 146 3.44 2.00 14.55
CA GLY A 146 4.61 1.67 15.37
C GLY A 146 5.92 1.54 14.60
#